data_AF-A0A838D0W8-F1
#
_entry.id   AF-A0A838D0W8-F1
#
_cell.length_a   1.000
_cell.length_b   1.000
_cell.length_c   1.000
_cell.angle_alpha   90.00
_cell.angle_beta   90.00
_cell.angle_gamma   90.00
#
_symmetry.space_group_name_H-M   'P 1'
#
loop_
_entity.id
_entity.type
_entity.pdbx_description
1 polymer ?
#
loop_
_entity_poly.entity_id
_entity_poly.type
_entity_poly.pdbx_seq_one_letter_code
_entity_poly.pdbx_strand_id
1 'polypeptide(L)'
;MAVQRGTDGSDPVRPEPIERLARPHEERLASRSGHLATGTLACPACDAPVALAAGPLSPTDPLTCPFCLCGAPVRSFLSLSTPSRPARVEVRVVAP
;
A
#
# COMPACT_ATOMS: atom_id res chain seq x y z
N MET A 1 7.00 -83.57 19.87
CA MET A 1 6.85 -82.13 20.16
C MET A 1 7.22 -81.38 18.88
N ALA A 2 6.23 -80.86 18.12
CA ALA A 2 5.72 -79.47 18.12
C ALA A 2 6.68 -78.53 17.34
N VAL A 3 6.33 -77.70 16.34
CA VAL A 3 5.09 -77.02 15.91
C VAL A 3 5.22 -76.65 14.40
N GLN A 4 4.13 -76.71 13.61
CA GLN A 4 4.02 -76.07 12.27
C GLN A 4 3.71 -74.57 12.40
N ARG A 5 4.18 -73.72 11.48
CA ARG A 5 3.37 -72.59 10.95
C ARG A 5 4.02 -71.95 9.70
N GLY A 6 3.24 -71.85 8.63
CA GLY A 6 3.58 -71.11 7.42
C GLY A 6 3.42 -69.61 7.60
N THR A 7 3.99 -68.85 6.67
CA THR A 7 3.72 -67.42 6.52
C THR A 7 3.47 -67.12 5.05
N ASP A 8 2.21 -66.76 4.85
CA ASP A 8 1.55 -66.16 3.71
C ASP A 8 2.00 -64.71 3.49
N GLY A 9 1.83 -64.23 2.26
CA GLY A 9 1.63 -62.82 1.93
C GLY A 9 2.87 -61.91 1.91
N SER A 10 3.34 -61.57 0.71
CA SER A 10 4.02 -60.29 0.48
C SER A 10 3.30 -59.60 -0.68
N ASP A 11 2.14 -59.00 -0.38
CA ASP A 11 1.52 -58.04 -1.27
C ASP A 11 2.36 -56.75 -1.25
N PRO A 12 2.75 -56.17 -2.40
CA PRO A 12 3.49 -54.92 -2.41
C PRO A 12 2.57 -53.79 -1.96
N VAL A 13 2.97 -53.15 -0.86
CA VAL A 13 2.39 -51.91 -0.33
C VAL A 13 2.30 -50.88 -1.47
N ARG A 14 1.09 -50.56 -1.91
CA ARG A 14 0.86 -49.39 -2.76
C ARG A 14 1.15 -48.14 -1.93
N PRO A 15 2.05 -47.23 -2.36
CA PRO A 15 2.20 -45.96 -1.68
C PRO A 15 0.93 -45.14 -1.89
N GLU A 16 0.26 -44.79 -0.81
CA GLU A 16 -0.86 -43.84 -0.83
C GLU A 16 -0.37 -42.48 -1.40
N PRO A 17 -1.20 -41.75 -2.16
CA PRO A 17 -0.82 -40.45 -2.68
C PRO A 17 -0.63 -39.48 -1.52
N ILE A 18 0.55 -38.87 -1.43
CA ILE A 18 0.83 -37.79 -0.49
C ILE A 18 -0.11 -36.63 -0.85
N GLU A 19 -1.16 -36.42 -0.06
CA GLU A 19 -1.98 -35.22 -0.12
C GLU A 19 -1.06 -34.02 0.12
N ARG A 20 -0.87 -33.20 -0.91
CA ARG A 20 -0.15 -31.93 -0.77
C ARG A 20 -0.96 -31.07 0.20
N LEU A 21 -0.43 -30.93 1.42
CA LEU A 21 -0.86 -29.94 2.39
C LEU A 21 -1.14 -28.62 1.68
N ALA A 22 -2.37 -28.13 1.84
CA ALA A 22 -2.81 -26.85 1.32
C ALA A 22 -1.74 -25.81 1.65
N ARG A 23 -1.17 -25.21 0.60
CA ARG A 23 -0.17 -24.16 0.73
C ARG A 23 -0.77 -23.06 1.61
N PRO A 24 -0.08 -22.55 2.64
CA PRO A 24 -0.58 -21.42 3.40
C PRO A 24 -0.80 -20.26 2.42
N HIS A 25 -2.07 -19.89 2.23
CA HIS A 25 -2.46 -18.72 1.47
C HIS A 25 -2.42 -17.53 2.43
N GLU A 26 -1.51 -16.59 2.20
CA GLU A 26 -1.53 -15.32 2.90
C GLU A 26 -2.71 -14.49 2.37
N GLU A 27 -3.84 -14.52 3.06
CA GLU A 27 -4.93 -13.59 2.80
C GLU A 27 -4.54 -12.20 3.32
N ARG A 28 -3.99 -11.36 2.44
CA ARG A 28 -3.88 -9.92 2.71
C ARG A 28 -5.23 -9.28 2.45
N LEU A 29 -6.04 -9.15 3.50
CA LEU A 29 -7.12 -8.19 3.50
C LEU A 29 -6.50 -6.80 3.37
N ALA A 30 -6.50 -6.25 2.17
CA ALA A 30 -6.18 -4.86 1.95
C ALA A 30 -7.24 -4.03 2.69
N SER A 31 -6.93 -3.60 3.91
CA SER A 31 -7.62 -2.47 4.50
C SER A 31 -7.49 -1.35 3.46
N ARG A 32 -8.61 -0.88 2.92
CA ARG A 32 -8.62 0.15 1.88
C ARG A 32 -8.16 1.47 2.49
N SER A 33 -6.86 1.63 2.76
CA SER A 33 -6.31 2.90 3.19
C SER A 33 -6.11 3.76 1.95
N GLY A 34 -7.04 4.70 1.73
CA GLY A 34 -6.84 5.74 0.73
C GLY A 34 -5.73 6.71 1.11
N HIS A 35 -5.24 6.73 2.35
CA HIS A 35 -4.13 7.59 2.76
C HIS A 35 -2.81 7.12 2.15
N LEU A 36 -2.15 8.01 1.39
CA LEU A 36 -0.85 7.75 0.77
C LEU A 36 0.29 8.34 1.62
N ALA A 37 0.16 9.60 2.02
CA ALA A 37 1.19 10.31 2.78
C ALA A 37 0.62 11.57 3.47
N THR A 38 1.38 12.11 4.42
CA THR A 38 1.18 13.46 4.97
C THR A 38 2.33 14.34 4.50
N GLY A 39 2.02 15.56 4.04
CA GLY A 39 2.99 16.50 3.49
C GLY A 39 2.65 17.95 3.80
N THR A 40 3.28 18.85 3.05
CA THR A 40 3.08 20.30 3.17
C THR A 40 2.98 20.96 1.80
N LEU A 41 2.19 22.02 1.70
CA LEU A 41 2.12 22.86 0.51
C LEU A 41 2.87 24.18 0.72
N ALA A 42 3.89 24.42 -0.11
CA ALA A 42 4.66 25.66 -0.15
C ALA A 42 4.96 26.08 -1.60
N CYS A 43 4.94 27.38 -1.93
CA CYS A 43 5.29 27.80 -3.30
C CYS A 43 6.75 27.46 -3.61
N PRO A 44 7.06 26.83 -4.75
CA PRO A 44 8.42 26.48 -5.12
C PRO A 44 9.31 27.70 -5.40
N ALA A 45 8.72 28.88 -5.63
CA ALA A 45 9.46 30.11 -5.92
C ALA A 45 9.80 30.94 -4.68
N CYS A 46 8.93 30.98 -3.66
CA CYS A 46 9.11 31.84 -2.48
C CYS A 46 9.01 31.11 -1.13
N ASP A 47 8.78 29.80 -1.14
CA ASP A 47 8.63 28.94 0.05
C ASP A 47 7.47 29.34 0.99
N ALA A 48 6.58 30.24 0.54
CA ALA A 48 5.43 30.66 1.33
C ALA A 48 4.40 29.52 1.46
N PRO A 49 3.85 29.27 2.66
CA PRO A 49 2.85 28.22 2.88
C PRO A 49 1.55 28.54 2.12
N VAL A 50 0.97 27.52 1.48
CA VAL A 50 -0.27 27.66 0.70
C VAL A 50 -1.35 26.76 1.26
N ALA A 51 -2.47 27.33 1.71
CA ALA A 51 -3.64 26.59 2.15
C ALA A 51 -4.58 26.26 0.99
N LEU A 52 -5.27 25.13 1.05
CA LEU A 52 -6.35 24.79 0.13
C LEU A 52 -7.63 25.51 0.58
N ALA A 53 -8.24 26.31 -0.31
CA ALA A 53 -9.36 27.17 0.06
C ALA A 53 -10.74 26.49 -0.03
N ALA A 54 -10.90 25.41 -0.81
CA ALA A 54 -12.23 24.93 -1.22
C ALA A 54 -12.35 23.39 -1.37
N GLY A 55 -11.56 22.63 -0.62
CA GLY A 55 -11.63 21.16 -0.63
C GLY A 55 -10.42 20.48 -1.29
N PRO A 56 -10.51 19.16 -1.56
CA PRO A 56 -9.41 18.40 -2.13
C PRO A 56 -9.14 18.84 -3.57
N LEU A 57 -7.86 18.91 -3.93
CA LEU A 57 -7.40 19.13 -5.30
C LEU A 57 -6.66 17.90 -5.80
N SER A 58 -6.75 17.64 -7.10
CA SER A 58 -5.89 16.69 -7.79
C SER A 58 -4.45 17.21 -7.84
N PRO A 59 -3.42 16.34 -7.76
CA PRO A 59 -2.02 16.74 -7.97
C PRO A 59 -1.74 17.43 -9.32
N THR A 60 -2.64 17.30 -10.28
CA THR A 60 -2.57 17.95 -11.60
C THR A 60 -3.28 19.29 -11.67
N ASP A 61 -4.13 19.63 -10.70
CA ASP A 61 -4.90 20.86 -10.74
C ASP A 61 -3.98 22.09 -10.60
N PRO A 62 -4.35 23.22 -11.23
CA PRO A 62 -3.59 24.45 -11.11
C PRO A 62 -3.72 25.04 -9.70
N LEU A 63 -2.61 25.51 -9.15
CA LEU A 63 -2.55 26.25 -7.88
C LEU A 63 -1.73 27.53 -8.06
N THR A 64 -2.22 28.63 -7.50
CA THR A 64 -1.54 29.92 -7.52
C THR A 64 -1.14 30.33 -6.12
N CYS A 65 0.11 30.73 -5.92
CA CYS A 65 0.57 31.24 -4.63
C CYS A 65 -0.08 32.59 -4.32
N PRO A 66 -0.68 32.77 -3.13
CA PRO A 66 -1.28 34.05 -2.75
C PRO A 66 -0.26 35.16 -2.45
N PHE A 67 1.04 34.83 -2.33
CA PHE A 67 2.09 35.79 -1.99
C PHE A 67 2.84 36.31 -3.22
N CYS A 68 3.36 35.42 -4.06
CA CYS A 68 4.17 35.80 -5.24
C CYS A 68 3.47 35.56 -6.58
N LEU A 69 2.22 35.06 -6.56
CA LEU A 69 1.41 34.78 -7.75
C LEU A 69 2.01 33.73 -8.71
N CYS A 70 3.01 32.97 -8.26
CA CYS A 70 3.54 31.80 -8.97
C CYS A 70 2.40 30.81 -9.27
N GLY A 71 2.23 30.39 -10.52
CA GLY A 71 1.25 29.39 -10.94
C GLY A 71 1.93 28.09 -11.35
N ALA A 72 1.54 26.97 -10.75
CA ALA A 72 2.02 25.63 -11.11
C ALA A 72 1.00 24.54 -10.69
N PRO A 73 1.15 23.28 -11.14
CA PRO A 73 0.33 22.18 -10.64
C PRO A 73 0.52 21.97 -9.13
N VAL A 74 -0.52 21.52 -8.41
CA VAL A 74 -0.47 21.25 -6.95
C VAL A 74 0.74 20.41 -6.54
N ARG A 75 1.10 19.38 -7.32
CA ARG A 75 2.28 18.54 -7.03
C ARG A 75 3.60 19.31 -6.93
N SER A 76 3.72 20.45 -7.60
CA SER A 76 4.92 21.30 -7.56
C SER A 76 5.02 22.10 -6.27
N PHE A 77 3.93 22.25 -5.53
CA PHE A 77 3.89 22.87 -4.21
C PHE A 77 4.05 21.84 -3.08
N LEU A 78 3.84 20.56 -3.39
CA LEU A 78 3.81 19.47 -2.40
C LEU A 78 5.21 19.01 -2.03
N SER A 79 5.52 19.07 -0.74
CA SER A 79 6.67 18.39 -0.15
C SER A 79 6.24 17.29 0.80
N LEU A 80 6.87 16.12 0.68
CA LEU A 80 6.69 14.97 1.58
C LEU A 80 7.91 14.74 2.50
N SER A 81 8.90 15.64 2.49
CA SER A 81 10.10 15.51 3.32
C SER A 81 9.82 15.84 4.78
N THR A 82 10.44 15.11 5.71
CA THR A 82 10.51 15.50 7.12
C THR A 82 11.53 16.63 7.33
N PRO A 83 11.26 17.62 8.22
CA PRO A 83 10.07 17.83 9.03
C PRO A 83 8.95 18.59 8.28
N SER A 84 7.70 18.30 8.64
CA SER A 84 6.51 18.96 8.08
C SER A 84 6.39 20.42 8.57
N ARG A 85 6.64 21.34 7.64
CA ARG A 85 6.35 22.79 7.69
C ARG A 85 4.85 23.09 7.97
N PRO A 86 4.47 24.37 8.20
CA PRO A 86 3.07 24.80 8.18
C PRO A 86 2.35 24.43 6.86
N ALA A 87 1.01 24.52 6.85
CA ALA A 87 0.15 24.05 5.74
C ALA A 87 0.22 22.53 5.51
N ARG A 88 -0.08 21.76 6.56
CA ARG A 88 -0.14 20.29 6.54
C ARG A 88 -1.29 19.82 5.64
N VAL A 89 -1.01 18.86 4.79
CA VAL A 89 -1.98 18.22 3.90
C VAL A 89 -1.85 16.71 3.93
N GLU A 90 -2.96 16.03 3.67
CA GLU A 90 -2.98 14.60 3.43
C GLU A 90 -3.11 14.32 1.94
N VAL A 91 -2.31 13.37 1.44
CA VAL A 91 -2.43 12.86 0.08
C VAL A 91 -3.25 11.59 0.14
N ARG A 92 -4.32 11.52 -0.66
CA ARG A 92 -5.21 10.38 -0.72
C ARG A 92 -5.37 9.84 -2.14
N VAL A 93 -5.39 8.51 -2.27
CA VAL A 93 -5.81 7.78 -3.46
C VAL A 93 -7.33 7.58 -3.36
N VAL A 94 -8.04 8.06 -4.37
CA VAL A 94 -9.49 7.90 -4.50
C VAL A 94 -9.74 6.95 -5.67
N ALA A 95 -10.49 5.87 -5.43
CA ALA A 95 -10.92 4.99 -6.51
C ALA A 95 -11.95 5.71 -7.39
N PRO A 96 -11.91 5.53 -8.72
CA PRO A 96 -12.89 6.11 -9.63
C PRO A 96 -14.31 5.57 -9.40
#